data_AF-A0A8D8VIR9-F1
#
_entry.id   AF-A0A8D8VIR9-F1
#
_cell.length_a   1.000
_cell.length_b   1.000
_cell.length_c   1.000
_cell.angle_alpha   90.00
_cell.angle_beta   90.00
_cell.angle_gamma   90.00
#
_symmetry.space_group_name_H-M   'P 1'
#
loop_
_entity.id
_entity.type
_entity.pdbx_description
1 polymer ?
#
loop_
_entity_poly.entity_id
_entity_poly.type
_entity_poly.pdbx_seq_one_letter_code
_entity_poly.pdbx_strand_id
1 'polypeptide(L)'
;MKLFVCVFVLLGVTLAEHTEEQLESRSGGQSYSSRTKVVEQGNQICFSAKPLPVCSEGYQPEDTTDKYVDFVCVTNDQQARQWREQARRGEHISALRRRNPNKSLTVEIPTKCIAA
;
A
#
# COMPACT_ATOMS: atom_id res chain seq x y z
N MET A 1 -19.22 28.30 13.91
CA MET A 1 -18.57 29.51 13.35
C MET A 1 -17.18 29.12 12.91
N LYS A 2 -16.97 28.96 11.61
CA LYS A 2 -15.69 28.54 10.99
C LYS A 2 -14.79 29.76 10.91
N LEU A 3 -13.72 29.76 11.71
CA LEU A 3 -12.76 30.84 11.77
C LEU A 3 -11.87 30.75 10.52
N PHE A 4 -12.02 31.75 9.64
CA PHE A 4 -11.15 31.98 8.48
C PHE A 4 -9.71 32.13 8.95
N VAL A 5 -8.84 31.18 8.60
CA VAL A 5 -7.39 31.44 8.58
C VAL A 5 -7.03 31.79 7.14
N CYS A 6 -7.20 33.08 6.83
CA CYS A 6 -6.50 33.74 5.75
C CYS A 6 -5.01 33.75 6.09
N VAL A 7 -4.23 32.86 5.51
CA VAL A 7 -2.81 33.10 5.26
C VAL A 7 -2.59 32.91 3.77
N PHE A 8 -2.96 33.96 3.04
CA PHE A 8 -2.52 34.18 1.66
C PHE A 8 -0.99 34.32 1.68
N VAL A 9 -0.28 33.24 1.37
CA VAL A 9 1.16 33.26 1.10
C VAL A 9 1.36 33.86 -0.30
N LEU A 10 1.84 35.10 -0.34
CA LEU A 10 2.22 35.86 -1.54
C LEU A 10 3.61 35.45 -2.07
N LEU A 11 3.83 34.18 -2.37
CA LEU A 11 4.99 33.72 -3.15
C LEU A 11 4.54 32.59 -4.07
N GLY A 12 4.56 32.86 -5.38
CA GLY A 12 4.09 31.96 -6.43
C GLY A 12 4.89 30.66 -6.52
N VAL A 13 4.34 29.59 -5.95
CA VAL A 13 4.69 28.21 -6.29
C VAL A 13 3.39 27.41 -6.35
N THR A 14 2.98 27.06 -7.57
CA THR A 14 1.97 26.03 -7.81
C THR A 14 2.63 24.67 -7.67
N LEU A 15 2.31 23.91 -6.62
CA LEU A 15 2.62 22.48 -6.60
C LEU A 15 1.52 21.69 -5.88
N ALA A 16 0.76 20.99 -6.71
CA ALA A 16 0.03 19.75 -6.49
C ALA A 16 -0.74 19.58 -5.17
N GLU A 17 -2.06 19.58 -5.33
CA GLU A 17 -3.04 18.97 -4.43
C GLU A 17 -2.61 17.55 -4.05
N HIS A 18 -2.07 17.37 -2.84
CA HIS A 18 -2.06 16.07 -2.19
C HIS A 18 -3.36 16.00 -1.38
N THR A 19 -4.34 15.28 -1.92
CA THR A 19 -5.52 14.83 -1.19
C THR A 19 -5.05 13.81 -0.16
N GLU A 20 -4.59 14.31 0.99
CA GLU A 20 -4.42 13.51 2.21
C GLU A 20 -5.75 13.55 2.94
N GLU A 21 -6.71 12.75 2.47
CA GLU A 21 -7.93 12.44 3.21
C GLU A 21 -7.55 11.74 4.52
N GLN A 22 -7.61 12.51 5.60
CA GLN A 22 -8.05 12.15 6.95
C GLN A 22 -7.79 10.69 7.42
N LEU A 23 -6.82 10.52 8.32
CA LEU A 23 -6.97 9.55 9.41
C LEU A 23 -6.82 10.29 10.75
N GLU A 24 -7.91 10.24 11.52
CA GLU A 24 -8.16 11.02 12.73
C GLU A 24 -7.11 10.82 13.84
N SER A 25 -6.91 11.90 14.60
CA SER A 25 -6.06 11.97 15.77
C SER A 25 -6.81 11.40 17.00
N ARG A 26 -6.32 10.32 17.61
CA ARG A 26 -6.50 9.99 19.03
C ARG A 26 -5.57 8.83 19.42
N SER A 27 -5.01 8.91 20.62
CA SER A 27 -4.00 8.01 21.21
C SER A 27 -4.35 6.51 21.12
N GLY A 28 -3.97 5.86 20.02
CA GLY A 28 -4.13 4.44 19.69
C GLY A 28 -3.30 4.14 18.43
N GLY A 29 -2.73 2.94 18.31
CA GLY A 29 -1.82 2.61 17.19
C GLY A 29 -2.45 2.84 15.80
N GLN A 30 -1.62 3.10 14.79
CA GLN A 30 -2.06 3.20 13.39
C GLN A 30 -2.70 1.86 12.97
N SER A 31 -4.00 1.83 12.64
CA SER A 31 -4.73 0.61 12.28
C SER A 31 -4.43 0.09 10.87
N TYR A 32 -3.77 0.91 10.05
CA TYR A 32 -3.34 0.57 8.69
C TYR A 32 -1.82 0.70 8.51
N SER A 33 -1.29 -0.11 7.60
CA SER A 33 0.07 -0.07 7.10
C SER A 33 0.08 -0.30 5.59
N SER A 34 1.18 0.05 4.91
CA SER A 34 1.34 -0.19 3.47
C SER A 34 2.37 -1.28 3.23
N ARG A 35 2.00 -2.36 2.53
CA ARG A 35 2.90 -3.49 2.25
C ARG A 35 2.83 -3.95 0.81
N THR A 36 3.92 -4.51 0.30
CA THR A 36 3.91 -5.20 -1.00
C THR A 36 3.11 -6.49 -0.87
N LYS A 37 2.05 -6.63 -1.68
CA LYS A 37 1.26 -7.87 -1.74
C LYS A 37 2.04 -8.90 -2.55
N VAL A 38 2.07 -10.14 -2.05
CA VAL A 38 2.67 -11.28 -2.75
C VAL A 38 1.58 -12.29 -3.10
N VAL A 39 1.57 -12.76 -4.34
CA VAL A 39 0.69 -13.82 -4.83
C VAL A 39 1.54 -14.88 -5.51
N GLU A 40 1.40 -16.14 -5.11
CA GLU A 40 2.09 -17.26 -5.75
C GLU A 40 1.16 -17.89 -6.80
N GLN A 41 1.62 -18.01 -8.05
CA GLN A 41 0.84 -18.59 -9.15
C GLN A 41 1.71 -19.59 -9.93
N GLY A 42 1.47 -20.88 -9.73
CA GLY A 42 2.26 -21.93 -10.37
C GLY A 42 3.75 -21.79 -10.04
N ASN A 43 4.59 -21.63 -11.07
CA ASN A 43 6.04 -21.45 -10.92
C ASN A 43 6.50 -19.97 -10.87
N GLN A 44 5.59 -19.05 -10.58
CA GLN A 44 5.88 -17.61 -10.50
C GLN A 44 5.46 -17.03 -9.15
N ILE A 45 6.21 -16.01 -8.71
CA ILE A 45 5.86 -15.16 -7.58
C ILE A 45 5.57 -13.77 -8.12
N CYS A 46 4.38 -13.26 -7.82
CA CYS A 46 3.91 -11.95 -8.25
C CYS A 46 3.93 -10.97 -7.08
N PHE A 47 4.51 -9.80 -7.32
CA PHE A 47 4.59 -8.72 -6.34
C PHE A 47 3.79 -7.52 -6.82
N SER A 48 3.00 -6.89 -5.96
CA SER A 48 2.25 -5.69 -6.34
C SER A 48 3.22 -4.58 -6.75
N ALA A 49 2.95 -3.93 -7.86
CA ALA A 49 3.80 -2.86 -8.40
C ALA A 49 3.86 -1.64 -7.45
N LYS A 50 2.78 -1.42 -6.70
CA LYS A 50 2.68 -0.42 -5.64
C LYS A 50 2.38 -1.10 -4.29
N PRO A 51 2.85 -0.57 -3.16
CA PRO A 51 2.39 -0.99 -1.84
C PRO A 51 0.88 -0.83 -1.72
N LEU A 52 0.23 -1.79 -1.07
CA LEU A 52 -1.22 -1.82 -0.83
C LEU A 52 -1.50 -1.64 0.66
N PRO A 53 -2.62 -1.00 1.02
CA PRO A 53 -3.01 -0.89 2.42
C PRO A 53 -3.36 -2.27 2.98
N VAL A 54 -2.90 -2.53 4.20
CA VAL A 54 -3.16 -3.72 5.00
C VAL A 54 -3.48 -3.28 6.42
N CYS A 55 -4.21 -4.09 7.17
CA CYS A 55 -4.37 -3.84 8.60
C CYS A 55 -3.03 -4.03 9.32
N SER A 56 -2.73 -3.15 10.25
CA SER A 56 -1.55 -3.24 11.11
C SER A 56 -1.62 -4.43 12.05
N GLU A 57 -0.51 -4.76 12.69
CA GLU A 57 -0.47 -5.80 13.71
C GLU A 57 -1.43 -5.47 14.87
N GLY A 58 -2.21 -6.47 15.31
CA GLY A 58 -3.29 -6.28 16.29
C GLY A 58 -4.62 -5.78 15.71
N TYR A 59 -4.70 -5.59 14.39
CA TYR A 59 -5.92 -5.24 13.68
C TYR A 59 -6.25 -6.27 12.59
N GLN A 60 -7.54 -6.45 12.31
CA GLN A 60 -8.06 -7.33 11.27
C GLN A 60 -9.03 -6.59 10.34
N PRO A 61 -9.16 -7.00 9.07
CA PRO A 61 -10.11 -6.40 8.15
C PRO A 61 -11.54 -6.76 8.57
N GLU A 62 -12.38 -5.75 8.76
CA GLU A 62 -13.84 -5.93 8.91
C GLU A 62 -14.52 -5.94 7.54
N ASP A 63 -14.11 -5.01 6.67
CA ASP A 63 -14.63 -4.87 5.32
C ASP A 63 -13.48 -4.90 4.29
N THR A 64 -13.74 -5.53 3.14
CA THR A 64 -12.82 -5.59 2.00
C THR A 64 -13.51 -5.15 0.71
N THR A 65 -12.71 -4.74 -0.28
CA THR A 65 -13.16 -4.48 -1.65
C THR A 65 -12.22 -5.14 -2.64
N ASP A 66 -12.78 -5.68 -3.71
CA ASP A 66 -12.01 -6.16 -4.85
C ASP A 66 -11.42 -4.99 -5.63
N LYS A 67 -10.12 -5.03 -5.87
CA LYS A 67 -9.41 -4.04 -6.70
C LYS A 67 -8.55 -4.73 -7.75
N TYR A 68 -8.55 -4.16 -8.94
CA TYR A 68 -7.63 -4.55 -10.00
C TYR A 68 -6.27 -3.91 -9.75
N VAL A 69 -5.25 -4.73 -9.50
CA VAL A 69 -3.92 -4.27 -9.10
C VAL A 69 -2.88 -4.82 -10.07
N ASP A 70 -1.94 -3.97 -10.43
CA ASP A 70 -0.81 -4.34 -11.28
C ASP A 70 0.28 -5.05 -10.48
N PHE A 71 0.80 -6.12 -11.07
CA PHE A 71 1.83 -6.99 -10.49
C PHE A 71 3.03 -7.13 -11.42
N VAL A 72 4.20 -7.28 -10.78
CA VAL A 72 5.42 -7.76 -11.40
C VAL A 72 5.58 -9.24 -11.04
N CYS A 73 5.32 -10.12 -11.99
CA CYS A 73 5.50 -11.56 -11.82
C CYS A 73 6.88 -11.99 -12.32
N VAL A 74 7.60 -12.74 -11.49
CA VAL A 74 8.92 -13.32 -11.81
C VAL A 74 8.90 -14.81 -11.55
N THR A 75 9.79 -15.56 -12.21
CA THR A 75 9.99 -16.99 -11.95
C THR A 75 10.34 -17.22 -10.47
N ASN A 76 9.88 -18.32 -9.88
CA ASN A 76 10.17 -18.69 -8.50
C ASN A 76 11.64 -19.16 -8.31
N ASP A 77 12.57 -18.22 -8.41
CA ASP A 77 13.98 -18.42 -8.15
C ASP A 77 14.39 -17.95 -6.74
N GLN A 78 15.68 -18.07 -6.41
CA GLN A 78 16.19 -17.66 -5.10
C GLN A 78 15.98 -16.17 -4.82
N GLN A 79 16.10 -15.31 -5.84
CA GLN A 79 15.90 -13.87 -5.71
C GLN A 79 14.44 -13.53 -5.42
N ALA A 80 13.50 -14.15 -6.14
CA ALA A 80 12.07 -13.99 -5.90
C ALA A 80 11.69 -14.43 -4.47
N ARG A 81 12.28 -15.54 -3.98
CA ARG A 81 12.09 -15.97 -2.59
C ARG A 81 12.63 -14.97 -1.58
N GLN A 82 13.79 -14.36 -1.83
CA GLN A 82 14.33 -13.29 -0.98
C GLN A 82 13.38 -12.08 -0.94
N TRP A 83 12.89 -11.62 -2.09
CA TRP A 83 11.92 -10.52 -2.16
C TRP A 83 10.62 -10.84 -1.44
N ARG A 84 10.14 -12.09 -1.49
CA ARG A 84 8.97 -12.52 -0.72
C ARG A 84 9.20 -12.38 0.79
N GLU A 85 10.36 -12.78 1.30
CA GLU A 85 10.67 -12.60 2.72
C GLU A 85 10.82 -11.12 3.10
N GLN A 86 11.38 -10.28 2.22
CA GLN A 86 11.42 -8.83 2.42
C GLN A 86 10.01 -8.23 2.49
N ALA A 87 9.13 -8.59 1.55
CA ALA A 87 7.73 -8.13 1.55
C ALA A 87 6.98 -8.54 2.82
N ARG A 88 7.20 -9.77 3.31
CA ARG A 88 6.60 -10.26 4.57
C ARG A 88 6.99 -9.41 5.78
N ARG A 89 8.24 -8.94 5.82
CA ARG A 89 8.74 -8.05 6.88
C ARG A 89 8.32 -6.59 6.70
N GLY A 90 7.62 -6.26 5.61
CA GLY A 90 7.29 -4.87 5.27
C GLY A 90 8.49 -4.06 4.78
N GLU A 91 9.57 -4.70 4.35
CA GLU A 91 10.74 -4.03 3.79
C GLU A 91 10.45 -3.51 2.37
N HIS A 92 11.06 -2.38 2.01
CA HIS A 92 10.92 -1.81 0.68
C HIS A 92 11.85 -2.51 -0.34
N ILE A 93 11.26 -3.09 -1.38
CA ILE A 93 11.99 -3.84 -2.42
C ILE A 93 12.26 -2.93 -3.63
N SER A 94 13.39 -2.22 -3.60
CA SER A 94 13.74 -1.22 -4.63
C SER A 94 13.80 -1.78 -6.07
N ALA A 95 14.07 -3.09 -6.22
CA ALA A 95 14.13 -3.75 -7.52
C ALA A 95 12.77 -3.80 -8.23
N LEU A 96 11.66 -3.84 -7.49
CA LEU A 96 10.31 -3.86 -8.07
C LEU A 96 9.93 -2.52 -8.71
N ARG A 97 10.34 -1.38 -8.11
CA ARG A 97 10.08 -0.03 -8.65
C ARG A 97 10.67 0.20 -10.05
N ARG A 98 11.73 -0.52 -10.40
CA ARG A 98 12.41 -0.40 -11.70
C ARG A 98 11.84 -1.34 -12.76
N ARG A 99 10.91 -2.21 -12.40
CA ARG A 99 10.30 -3.20 -13.30
C ARG A 99 8.92 -2.74 -13.72
N ASN A 100 8.61 -2.94 -15.00
CA ASN A 100 7.24 -2.73 -15.48
C ASN A 100 6.34 -3.88 -15.01
N PRO A 101 5.09 -3.59 -14.61
CA PRO A 101 4.10 -4.63 -14.38
C PRO A 101 3.88 -5.45 -15.64
N ASN A 102 3.70 -6.76 -15.48
CA ASN A 102 3.47 -7.69 -16.58
C ASN A 102 2.18 -8.51 -16.42
N LYS A 103 1.44 -8.27 -15.33
CA LYS A 103 0.17 -8.92 -15.04
C LYS A 103 -0.67 -7.98 -14.19
N SER A 104 -1.99 -8.11 -14.29
CA SER A 104 -2.92 -7.46 -13.39
C SER A 104 -3.82 -8.52 -12.80
N LEU A 105 -4.07 -8.43 -11.50
CA LEU A 105 -4.84 -9.41 -10.73
C LEU A 105 -5.87 -8.67 -9.88
N THR A 106 -7.05 -9.26 -9.73
CA THR A 106 -8.02 -8.82 -8.73
C THR A 106 -7.58 -9.33 -7.37
N VAL A 107 -7.50 -8.43 -6.39
CA VAL A 107 -7.19 -8.75 -5.00
C VAL A 107 -8.10 -7.99 -4.05
N GLU A 108 -8.40 -8.61 -2.92
CA GLU A 108 -9.14 -7.98 -1.83
C GLU A 108 -8.25 -7.03 -1.03
N ILE A 109 -8.72 -5.81 -0.87
CA ILE A 109 -8.06 -4.73 -0.14
C ILE A 109 -8.95 -4.30 1.03
N PRO A 110 -8.43 -4.17 2.25
CA PRO A 110 -9.23 -3.70 3.38
C PRO A 110 -9.71 -2.26 3.14
N THR A 111 -10.99 -2.04 3.40
CA THR A 111 -11.61 -0.71 3.48
C THR A 111 -11.84 -0.29 4.93
N LYS A 112 -11.93 -1.27 5.85
CA LYS A 112 -12.08 -1.06 7.28
C LYS A 112 -11.24 -2.05 8.09
N CYS A 113 -10.44 -1.56 9.04
CA CYS A 113 -9.67 -2.35 9.99
C CYS A 113 -10.17 -2.11 11.42
N ILE A 114 -10.40 -3.19 12.17
CA ILE A 114 -10.82 -3.18 13.58
C ILE A 114 -9.80 -3.92 14.45
N ALA A 115 -9.79 -3.66 15.76
CA ALA A 115 -8.93 -4.43 16.68
C ALA A 115 -9.31 -5.92 16.63
N ALA A 116 -8.29 -6.79 16.62
CA ALA A 116 -8.46 -8.23 16.52
C ALA A 116 -8.96 -8.88 17.82
#